data_AF-A0A7X8BSH6-F1
#
_entry.id   AF-A0A7X8BSH6-F1
#
_cell.length_a   1.000
_cell.length_b   1.000
_cell.length_c   1.000
_cell.angle_alpha   90.00
_cell.angle_beta   90.00
_cell.angle_gamma   90.00
#
_symmetry.space_group_name_H-M   'P 1'
#
loop_
_entity.id
_entity.type
_entity.pdbx_description
1 polymer ?
#
loop_
_entity_poly.entity_id
_entity_poly.type
_entity_poly.pdbx_seq_one_letter_code
_entity_poly.pdbx_strand_id
1 'polypeptide(L)'
;MAFGQTTWYNPMNDNNPVIQNQGWPEEIGRSYQRLPQRAEEKVRKSVWNLSLNATGLALHFYTNAEQITVRYGVTSSFAMPHMPATGKSGVDLYAIDSDGKWRVASGRYNFEDTITYTYTQLSRSKYHEQGFEYRLFLPLYNSVKWMEIGVPDSAQFSFIPRLKEKPIVVYGTSIAQGGCASRPGMGWTNILSRKLDLPVINLGFSGNGPLEKEMVDLISELDAALVVFDCLPNMGSLLDEEVKNRTAYGVSTIKEKLDIPVLIVDHIGYRNDQTNRTTKEAADRLNRASKEVYDSLKQSGMKELYYLSKEDINFPEDGCVDNIHPNDLGMQAYGDAYEKSIRQILRMPTGSKKVTQPVSQRREPYIYEWKKRHHDKLGEIELASPQKVIIGNSITHYWNDEEGKENGPESWQKYMEPRGFLNLGYGWDRIENVLWRVYHGELDGFEADEVVLMIGTNNLGLDNREEIVEGLEFLLKQIEYRQPKATLKVVGLLPRRDKEAEVDAVNRMIEKMAIRNQYTYIEAGKELLKDGKIVESFFTDGLHPNEKGYSRTAPHLIR
;
A
#
# COMPACT_ATOMS: atom_id res chain seq x y z
N MET A 1 -10.11 33.70 -20.31
CA MET A 1 -9.07 32.72 -20.69
C MET A 1 -9.72 31.71 -21.60
N ALA A 2 -9.18 31.46 -22.79
CA ALA A 2 -9.68 30.37 -23.63
C ALA A 2 -9.48 29.06 -22.87
N PHE A 3 -10.56 28.34 -22.58
CA PHE A 3 -10.45 26.98 -22.04
C PHE A 3 -9.78 26.14 -23.14
N GLY A 4 -8.57 25.63 -22.87
CA GLY A 4 -7.87 24.73 -23.78
C GLY A 4 -8.76 23.52 -24.14
N GLN A 5 -8.50 22.90 -25.30
CA GLN A 5 -9.26 21.73 -25.72
C GLN A 5 -9.05 20.61 -24.69
N THR A 6 -10.10 19.85 -24.34
CA THR A 6 -9.96 18.71 -23.43
C THR A 6 -9.50 17.46 -24.19
N THR A 7 -8.39 16.86 -23.74
CA THR A 7 -7.94 15.54 -24.19
C THR A 7 -8.54 14.47 -23.28
N TRP A 8 -9.15 13.44 -23.86
CA TRP A 8 -9.82 12.35 -23.15
C TRP A 8 -9.01 11.06 -23.21
N TYR A 9 -8.80 10.43 -22.05
CA TYR A 9 -8.05 9.20 -21.88
C TYR A 9 -8.98 8.09 -21.40
N ASN A 10 -9.09 7.03 -22.21
CA ASN A 10 -9.84 5.83 -21.85
C ASN A 10 -8.86 4.79 -21.26
N PRO A 11 -9.05 4.33 -20.01
CA PRO A 11 -8.15 3.35 -19.40
C PRO A 11 -8.16 2.00 -20.13
N MET A 12 -9.22 1.66 -20.87
CA MET A 12 -9.29 0.43 -21.67
C MET A 12 -8.48 0.50 -22.96
N ASN A 13 -7.98 1.69 -23.34
CA ASN A 13 -7.13 1.86 -24.51
C ASN A 13 -5.64 1.90 -24.16
N ASP A 14 -5.26 1.87 -22.88
CA ASP A 14 -3.86 1.86 -22.48
C ASP A 14 -3.17 0.55 -22.92
N ASN A 15 -1.87 0.65 -23.20
CA ASN A 15 -1.06 -0.50 -23.62
C ASN A 15 -0.85 -1.47 -22.45
N ASN A 16 -0.80 -0.97 -21.22
CA ASN A 16 -0.67 -1.78 -20.02
C ASN A 16 -2.04 -1.92 -19.32
N PRO A 17 -2.27 -3.03 -18.58
CA PRO A 17 -3.39 -3.09 -17.64
C PRO A 17 -3.26 -2.02 -16.54
N VAL A 18 -4.26 -1.16 -16.41
CA VAL A 18 -4.25 -0.01 -15.46
C VAL A 18 -5.35 -0.06 -14.39
N ILE A 19 -6.25 -1.04 -14.48
CA ILE A 19 -7.29 -1.26 -13.46
C ILE A 19 -6.66 -1.93 -12.24
N GLN A 20 -6.60 -1.18 -11.15
CA GLN A 20 -6.03 -1.63 -9.89
C GLN A 20 -6.98 -2.60 -9.19
N ASN A 21 -6.42 -3.45 -8.32
CA ASN A 21 -7.17 -4.33 -7.41
C ASN A 21 -8.05 -5.40 -8.08
N GLN A 22 -7.73 -5.82 -9.30
CA GLN A 22 -8.30 -7.03 -9.91
C GLN A 22 -7.50 -8.28 -9.52
N GLY A 23 -8.20 -9.36 -9.17
CA GLY A 23 -7.60 -10.65 -8.81
C GLY A 23 -7.10 -11.47 -10.01
N TRP A 24 -7.84 -11.47 -11.12
CA TRP A 24 -7.52 -12.28 -12.31
C TRP A 24 -7.39 -11.39 -13.55
N PRO A 25 -6.43 -10.44 -13.56
CA PRO A 25 -6.31 -9.41 -14.59
C PRO A 25 -6.23 -9.97 -16.01
N GLU A 26 -5.43 -11.02 -16.22
CA GLU A 26 -5.23 -11.63 -17.54
C GLU A 26 -6.50 -12.32 -18.06
N GLU A 27 -7.28 -12.94 -17.18
CA GLU A 27 -8.53 -13.60 -17.54
C GLU A 27 -9.70 -12.62 -17.69
N ILE A 28 -9.69 -11.52 -16.93
CA ILE A 28 -10.73 -10.49 -16.95
C ILE A 28 -10.57 -9.57 -18.16
N GLY A 29 -9.33 -9.28 -18.55
CA GLY A 29 -9.01 -8.38 -19.65
C GLY A 29 -9.50 -6.95 -19.40
N ARG A 30 -9.94 -6.29 -20.48
CA ARG A 30 -10.29 -4.86 -20.50
C ARG A 30 -11.73 -4.63 -20.04
N SER A 31 -11.99 -4.82 -18.75
CA SER A 31 -13.30 -4.57 -18.14
C SER A 31 -13.18 -4.12 -16.68
N TYR A 32 -14.31 -3.69 -16.10
CA TYR A 32 -14.42 -3.23 -14.71
C TYR A 32 -15.04 -4.28 -13.77
N GLN A 33 -14.92 -5.57 -14.10
CA GLN A 33 -15.44 -6.66 -13.26
C GLN A 33 -14.37 -7.20 -12.30
N ARG A 34 -14.82 -8.00 -11.33
CA ARG A 34 -14.00 -8.52 -10.23
C ARG A 34 -13.69 -10.01 -10.31
N LEU A 35 -14.47 -10.78 -11.06
CA LEU A 35 -14.27 -12.22 -11.26
C LEU A 35 -13.89 -12.54 -12.72
N PRO A 36 -13.09 -13.60 -12.96
CA PRO A 36 -12.74 -14.02 -14.31
C PRO A 36 -13.95 -14.63 -15.00
N GLN A 37 -13.96 -14.61 -16.35
CA GLN A 37 -15.12 -15.08 -17.12
C GLN A 37 -15.52 -16.52 -16.80
N ARG A 38 -14.56 -17.42 -16.56
CA ARG A 38 -14.82 -18.81 -16.18
C ARG A 38 -15.59 -18.98 -14.86
N ALA A 39 -15.64 -17.94 -14.02
CA ALA A 39 -16.38 -18.00 -12.77
C ALA A 39 -17.90 -17.96 -13.00
N GLU A 40 -18.39 -17.42 -14.12
CA GLU A 40 -19.83 -17.30 -14.41
C GLU A 40 -20.58 -18.64 -14.31
N GLU A 41 -19.95 -19.71 -14.79
CA GLU A 41 -20.52 -21.07 -14.77
C GLU A 41 -20.34 -21.78 -13.41
N LYS A 42 -19.47 -21.26 -12.54
CA LYS A 42 -19.12 -21.89 -11.26
C LYS A 42 -19.88 -21.29 -10.08
N VAL A 43 -20.01 -19.97 -10.06
CA VAL A 43 -20.63 -19.27 -8.92
C VAL A 43 -22.13 -19.11 -9.14
N ARG A 44 -22.87 -18.88 -8.04
CA ARG A 44 -24.30 -18.55 -8.15
C ARG A 44 -24.50 -17.30 -9.00
N LYS A 45 -25.57 -17.28 -9.82
CA LYS A 45 -25.91 -16.13 -10.68
C LYS A 45 -25.93 -14.78 -9.96
N SER A 46 -26.37 -14.75 -8.70
CA SER A 46 -26.35 -13.53 -7.89
C SER A 46 -24.95 -13.04 -7.55
N VAL A 47 -24.01 -13.94 -7.26
CA VAL A 47 -22.58 -13.64 -7.04
C VAL A 47 -21.96 -13.11 -8.34
N TRP A 48 -22.21 -13.80 -9.45
CA TRP A 48 -21.73 -13.37 -10.78
C TRP A 48 -22.21 -11.95 -11.11
N ASN A 49 -23.51 -11.69 -11.01
CA ASN A 49 -24.07 -10.37 -11.31
C ASN A 49 -23.45 -9.26 -10.42
N LEU A 50 -23.22 -9.55 -9.14
CA LEU A 50 -22.57 -8.60 -8.22
C LEU A 50 -21.08 -8.43 -8.52
N SER A 51 -20.42 -9.43 -9.11
CA SER A 51 -19.01 -9.32 -9.52
C SER A 51 -18.77 -8.31 -10.64
N LEU A 52 -19.81 -7.97 -11.41
CA LEU A 52 -19.78 -6.94 -12.44
C LEU A 52 -19.75 -5.51 -11.86
N ASN A 53 -19.98 -5.34 -10.56
CA ASN A 53 -19.80 -4.05 -9.90
C ASN A 53 -18.32 -3.75 -9.66
N ALA A 54 -17.93 -2.49 -9.80
CA ALA A 54 -16.53 -2.05 -9.75
C ALA A 54 -15.98 -1.81 -8.33
N THR A 55 -16.58 -2.38 -7.27
CA THR A 55 -16.16 -2.08 -5.90
C THR A 55 -14.70 -2.44 -5.64
N GLY A 56 -14.00 -1.59 -4.90
CA GLY A 56 -12.57 -1.73 -4.61
C GLY A 56 -11.64 -1.52 -5.81
N LEU A 57 -12.16 -1.48 -7.04
CA LEU A 57 -11.34 -1.14 -8.22
C LEU A 57 -10.97 0.34 -8.20
N ALA A 58 -9.81 0.65 -8.75
CA ALA A 58 -9.33 2.02 -8.87
C ALA A 58 -8.53 2.24 -10.16
N LEU A 59 -8.38 3.51 -10.53
CA LEU A 59 -7.43 3.97 -11.54
C LEU A 59 -6.39 4.86 -10.86
N HIS A 60 -5.12 4.62 -11.17
CA HIS A 60 -4.01 5.46 -10.72
C HIS A 60 -3.43 6.19 -11.95
N PHE A 61 -3.09 7.46 -11.82
CA PHE A 61 -2.52 8.25 -12.92
C PHE A 61 -1.72 9.45 -12.41
N TYR A 62 -0.80 9.95 -13.23
CA TYR A 62 -0.12 11.22 -13.01
C TYR A 62 -0.72 12.31 -13.89
N THR A 63 -0.89 13.51 -13.35
CA THR A 63 -1.17 14.70 -14.16
C THR A 63 -0.80 16.00 -13.45
N ASN A 64 -0.42 17.02 -14.21
CA ASN A 64 -0.24 18.39 -13.74
C ASN A 64 -1.44 19.30 -14.03
N ALA A 65 -2.57 18.73 -14.47
CA ALA A 65 -3.78 19.47 -14.75
C ALA A 65 -4.36 20.12 -13.48
N GLU A 66 -4.75 21.40 -13.58
CA GLU A 66 -5.54 22.08 -12.54
C GLU A 66 -7.03 21.76 -12.61
N GLN A 67 -7.46 21.13 -13.71
CA GLN A 67 -8.80 20.63 -13.90
C GLN A 67 -8.75 19.18 -14.40
N ILE A 68 -9.51 18.31 -13.74
CA ILE A 68 -9.74 16.94 -14.17
C ILE A 68 -11.26 16.77 -14.33
N THR A 69 -11.69 16.18 -15.43
CA THR A 69 -13.09 15.77 -15.63
C THR A 69 -13.16 14.26 -15.84
N VAL A 70 -13.97 13.56 -15.07
CA VAL A 70 -14.26 12.14 -15.28
C VAL A 70 -15.66 12.04 -15.89
N ARG A 71 -15.82 11.25 -16.93
CA ARG A 71 -17.13 10.91 -17.51
C ARG A 71 -17.26 9.41 -17.73
N TYR A 72 -18.43 8.86 -17.44
CA TYR A 72 -18.65 7.42 -17.52
C TYR A 72 -20.14 7.08 -17.56
N GLY A 73 -20.44 5.85 -18.02
CA GLY A 73 -21.78 5.28 -18.00
C GLY A 73 -21.88 4.09 -17.04
N VAL A 74 -23.05 3.85 -16.48
CA VAL A 74 -23.35 2.71 -15.59
C VAL A 74 -24.55 1.88 -16.07
N THR A 75 -24.74 0.69 -15.49
CA THR A 75 -25.78 -0.27 -15.92
C THR A 75 -27.08 -0.21 -15.12
N SER A 76 -27.05 0.24 -13.87
CA SER A 76 -28.23 0.24 -12.99
C SER A 76 -28.53 1.63 -12.41
N SER A 77 -29.62 1.74 -11.63
CA SER A 77 -30.06 2.99 -10.98
C SER A 77 -28.96 3.62 -10.12
N PHE A 78 -28.95 4.94 -10.01
CA PHE A 78 -27.83 5.64 -9.39
C PHE A 78 -27.71 5.42 -7.87
N ALA A 79 -28.83 5.33 -7.15
CA ALA A 79 -28.89 5.24 -5.69
C ALA A 79 -29.66 4.00 -5.19
N MET A 80 -29.64 3.76 -3.88
CA MET A 80 -30.54 2.88 -3.14
C MET A 80 -31.24 3.68 -2.02
N PRO A 81 -32.36 3.20 -1.45
CA PRO A 81 -33.06 3.93 -0.38
C PRO A 81 -32.17 4.32 0.82
N HIS A 82 -31.15 3.52 1.11
CA HIS A 82 -30.25 3.65 2.25
C HIS A 82 -28.79 3.92 1.82
N MET A 83 -28.53 4.18 0.52
CA MET A 83 -27.19 4.50 0.00
C MET A 83 -27.25 5.58 -1.09
N PRO A 84 -26.53 6.70 -0.94
CA PRO A 84 -26.61 7.82 -1.88
C PRO A 84 -26.02 7.47 -3.24
N ALA A 85 -26.40 8.24 -4.27
CA ALA A 85 -25.90 8.06 -5.64
C ALA A 85 -24.36 8.14 -5.71
N THR A 86 -23.77 9.03 -4.92
CA THR A 86 -22.32 9.20 -4.79
C THR A 86 -21.62 7.96 -4.26
N GLY A 87 -22.25 7.17 -3.38
CA GLY A 87 -21.70 5.92 -2.86
C GLY A 87 -21.90 4.76 -3.81
N LYS A 88 -23.12 4.58 -4.31
CA LYS A 88 -23.47 3.45 -5.16
C LYS A 88 -22.85 3.54 -6.55
N SER A 89 -22.93 4.71 -7.18
CA SER A 89 -22.60 4.93 -8.60
C SER A 89 -21.54 6.00 -8.83
N GLY A 90 -21.12 6.72 -7.78
CA GLY A 90 -20.14 7.79 -7.88
C GLY A 90 -18.70 7.30 -8.03
N VAL A 91 -17.80 8.25 -8.27
CA VAL A 91 -16.34 8.07 -8.17
C VAL A 91 -15.77 8.99 -7.10
N ASP A 92 -14.57 8.69 -6.63
CA ASP A 92 -13.93 9.45 -5.57
C ASP A 92 -12.44 9.63 -5.84
N LEU A 93 -11.98 10.88 -5.86
CA LEU A 93 -10.63 11.24 -6.31
C LEU A 93 -9.77 11.70 -5.14
N TYR A 94 -8.56 11.16 -5.07
CA TYR A 94 -7.53 11.59 -4.14
C TYR A 94 -6.27 11.97 -4.90
N ALA A 95 -5.62 13.05 -4.50
CA ALA A 95 -4.25 13.38 -4.88
C ALA A 95 -3.28 12.87 -3.81
N ILE A 96 -2.08 12.48 -4.21
CA ILE A 96 -0.96 12.18 -3.32
C ILE A 96 0.14 13.19 -3.68
N ASP A 97 0.46 14.06 -2.72
CA ASP A 97 1.47 15.09 -2.97
C ASP A 97 2.90 14.52 -2.99
N SER A 98 3.88 15.35 -3.36
CA SER A 98 5.28 14.93 -3.45
C SER A 98 5.89 14.44 -2.13
N ASP A 99 5.27 14.73 -0.99
CA ASP A 99 5.66 14.22 0.32
C ASP A 99 4.86 12.96 0.73
N GLY A 100 4.05 12.41 -0.18
CA GLY A 100 3.25 11.21 0.00
C GLY A 100 1.95 11.43 0.77
N LYS A 101 1.56 12.68 1.02
CA LYS A 101 0.33 12.97 1.78
C LYS A 101 -0.89 12.87 0.87
N TRP A 102 -1.84 12.04 1.31
CA TRP A 102 -3.17 11.91 0.70
C TRP A 102 -4.02 13.16 0.91
N ARG A 103 -4.67 13.62 -0.16
CA ARG A 103 -5.54 14.79 -0.18
C ARG A 103 -6.80 14.45 -0.96
N VAL A 104 -7.96 14.62 -0.31
CA VAL A 104 -9.25 14.46 -1.01
C VAL A 104 -9.40 15.56 -2.05
N ALA A 105 -9.79 15.19 -3.27
CA ALA A 105 -10.17 16.11 -4.32
C ALA A 105 -11.69 16.05 -4.47
N SER A 106 -12.37 17.12 -4.07
CA SER A 106 -13.82 17.24 -4.21
C SER A 106 -14.17 18.04 -5.46
N GLY A 107 -15.17 17.57 -6.20
CA GLY A 107 -15.60 18.17 -7.47
C GLY A 107 -17.10 18.37 -7.53
N ARG A 108 -17.56 19.08 -8.56
CA ARG A 108 -18.98 19.12 -8.94
C ARG A 108 -19.31 17.84 -9.70
N TYR A 109 -20.50 17.31 -9.51
CA TYR A 109 -20.94 16.08 -10.18
C TYR A 109 -22.35 16.23 -10.73
N ASN A 110 -22.65 15.44 -11.76
CA ASN A 110 -23.99 15.34 -12.34
C ASN A 110 -24.32 13.87 -12.63
N PHE A 111 -25.52 13.42 -12.25
CA PHE A 111 -26.01 12.05 -12.45
C PHE A 111 -27.11 12.02 -13.51
N GLU A 112 -26.69 11.87 -14.77
CA GLU A 112 -27.54 11.66 -15.95
C GLU A 112 -27.06 10.41 -16.70
N ASP A 113 -27.52 10.19 -17.94
CA ASP A 113 -27.10 9.06 -18.79
C ASP A 113 -25.56 8.94 -18.88
N THR A 114 -24.88 10.09 -18.93
CA THR A 114 -23.43 10.20 -18.70
C THR A 114 -23.20 10.86 -17.35
N ILE A 115 -22.67 10.10 -16.40
CA ILE A 115 -22.26 10.65 -15.11
C ILE A 115 -20.97 11.43 -15.31
N THR A 116 -20.90 12.63 -14.72
CA THR A 116 -19.71 13.47 -14.79
C THR A 116 -19.26 13.93 -13.42
N TYR A 117 -17.95 14.03 -13.23
CA TYR A 117 -17.29 14.65 -12.07
C TYR A 117 -16.26 15.63 -12.60
N THR A 118 -16.29 16.89 -12.15
CA THR A 118 -15.33 17.92 -12.53
C THR A 118 -14.66 18.51 -11.30
N TYR A 119 -13.35 18.34 -11.23
CA TYR A 119 -12.46 18.84 -10.19
C TYR A 119 -11.71 20.04 -10.77
N THR A 120 -11.75 21.19 -10.09
CA THR A 120 -11.14 22.44 -10.58
C THR A 120 -10.26 23.05 -9.52
N GLN A 121 -9.30 23.89 -9.92
CA GLN A 121 -8.37 24.58 -9.01
C GLN A 121 -7.54 23.58 -8.19
N LEU A 122 -7.15 22.46 -8.82
CA LEU A 122 -6.28 21.48 -8.19
C LEU A 122 -4.91 22.09 -7.92
N SER A 123 -4.41 21.88 -6.70
CA SER A 123 -3.12 22.41 -6.26
C SER A 123 -1.95 21.85 -7.04
N ARG A 124 -0.88 22.64 -7.16
CA ARG A 124 0.40 22.23 -7.75
C ARG A 124 1.37 21.71 -6.69
N SER A 125 2.35 20.92 -7.12
CA SER A 125 3.48 20.56 -6.27
C SER A 125 4.33 21.78 -5.94
N LYS A 126 4.90 21.82 -4.73
CA LYS A 126 5.89 22.81 -4.30
C LYS A 126 7.31 22.48 -4.77
N TYR A 127 7.55 21.26 -5.26
CA TYR A 127 8.88 20.79 -5.64
C TYR A 127 9.12 20.86 -7.16
N HIS A 128 8.07 20.72 -7.97
CA HIS A 128 8.21 20.54 -9.41
C HIS A 128 6.87 20.79 -10.15
N GLU A 129 6.89 20.81 -11.49
CA GLU A 129 5.72 21.15 -12.32
C GLU A 129 4.95 19.94 -12.90
N GLN A 130 5.44 18.71 -12.68
CA GLN A 130 4.85 17.44 -13.14
C GLN A 130 3.63 16.98 -12.29
N GLY A 131 3.02 17.88 -11.52
CA GLY A 131 1.76 17.61 -10.82
C GLY A 131 1.83 16.54 -9.73
N PHE A 132 0.76 15.77 -9.56
CA PHE A 132 0.62 14.76 -8.52
C PHE A 132 0.24 13.39 -9.07
N GLU A 133 0.44 12.36 -8.23
CA GLU A 133 -0.28 11.09 -8.39
C GLU A 133 -1.74 11.31 -7.98
N TYR A 134 -2.65 10.73 -8.75
CA TYR A 134 -4.07 10.70 -8.44
C TYR A 134 -4.57 9.26 -8.42
N ARG A 135 -5.48 8.99 -7.48
CA ARG A 135 -6.17 7.71 -7.36
C ARG A 135 -7.67 7.93 -7.38
N LEU A 136 -8.34 7.36 -8.37
CA LEU A 136 -9.78 7.42 -8.60
C LEU A 136 -10.41 6.09 -8.20
N PHE A 137 -11.12 6.07 -7.07
CA PHE A 137 -11.89 4.91 -6.63
C PHE A 137 -13.21 4.81 -7.39
N LEU A 138 -13.54 3.61 -7.84
CA LEU A 138 -14.69 3.33 -8.72
C LEU A 138 -15.97 3.00 -7.93
N PRO A 139 -17.15 2.99 -8.57
CA PRO A 139 -18.44 2.76 -7.90
C PRO A 139 -18.52 1.48 -7.06
N LEU A 140 -19.13 1.56 -5.87
CA LEU A 140 -19.22 0.42 -4.94
C LEU A 140 -20.33 -0.58 -5.30
N TYR A 141 -21.41 -0.13 -5.96
CA TYR A 141 -22.63 -0.92 -6.13
C TYR A 141 -23.24 -0.78 -7.54
N ASN A 142 -22.40 -0.46 -8.54
CA ASN A 142 -22.82 -0.38 -9.93
C ASN A 142 -21.70 -0.83 -10.89
N SER A 143 -22.09 -1.33 -12.06
CA SER A 143 -21.13 -1.69 -13.13
C SER A 143 -20.81 -0.47 -13.98
N VAL A 144 -19.52 -0.29 -14.30
CA VAL A 144 -19.05 0.75 -15.22
C VAL A 144 -19.07 0.18 -16.64
N LYS A 145 -19.79 0.83 -17.56
CA LYS A 145 -19.87 0.44 -18.99
C LYS A 145 -18.66 0.91 -19.78
N TRP A 146 -18.28 2.15 -19.53
CA TRP A 146 -17.18 2.86 -20.17
C TRP A 146 -16.79 4.03 -19.25
N MET A 147 -15.55 4.49 -19.31
CA MET A 147 -15.07 5.64 -18.56
C MET A 147 -13.96 6.35 -19.33
N GLU A 148 -13.88 7.67 -19.17
CA GLU A 148 -12.78 8.49 -19.66
C GLU A 148 -12.40 9.56 -18.63
N ILE A 149 -11.11 9.88 -18.59
CA ILE A 149 -10.55 10.96 -17.80
C ILE A 149 -10.07 12.05 -18.76
N GLY A 150 -10.62 13.25 -18.60
CA GLY A 150 -10.33 14.43 -19.38
C GLY A 150 -9.44 15.41 -18.62
N VAL A 151 -8.40 15.88 -19.30
CA VAL A 151 -7.54 17.00 -18.84
C VAL A 151 -7.37 18.01 -19.97
N PRO A 152 -6.99 19.27 -19.70
CA PRO A 152 -6.60 20.21 -20.74
C PRO A 152 -5.47 19.63 -21.61
N ASP A 153 -5.51 19.88 -22.92
CA ASP A 153 -4.50 19.46 -23.91
C ASP A 153 -3.08 19.96 -23.58
N SER A 154 -2.96 21.06 -22.87
CA SER A 154 -1.69 21.59 -22.35
C SER A 154 -1.14 20.81 -21.15
N ALA A 155 -1.92 19.94 -20.52
CA ALA A 155 -1.52 19.17 -19.35
C ALA A 155 -0.93 17.81 -19.74
N GLN A 156 0.00 17.34 -18.92
CA GLN A 156 0.54 15.99 -19.02
C GLN A 156 -0.41 14.99 -18.36
N PHE A 157 -0.51 13.79 -18.93
CA PHE A 157 -1.29 12.70 -18.38
C PHE A 157 -0.66 11.36 -18.71
N SER A 158 -0.61 10.46 -17.72
CA SER A 158 -0.25 9.06 -17.93
C SER A 158 -0.92 8.19 -16.88
N PHE A 159 -1.52 7.07 -17.31
CA PHE A 159 -1.96 6.05 -16.35
C PHE A 159 -0.76 5.40 -15.66
N ILE A 160 -0.96 4.97 -14.42
CA ILE A 160 -0.01 4.16 -13.68
C ILE A 160 -0.43 2.71 -13.83
N PRO A 161 0.46 1.82 -14.31
CA PRO A 161 0.18 0.39 -14.41
C PRO A 161 -0.25 -0.25 -13.08
N ARG A 162 -0.80 -1.45 -13.16
CA ARG A 162 -1.13 -2.23 -11.96
C ARG A 162 0.07 -2.36 -11.02
N LEU A 163 -0.19 -2.08 -9.75
CA LEU A 163 0.75 -2.35 -8.65
C LEU A 163 1.11 -3.85 -8.63
N LYS A 164 2.38 -4.15 -8.34
CA LYS A 164 2.90 -5.54 -8.29
C LYS A 164 2.95 -6.10 -6.87
N GLU A 165 2.79 -5.25 -5.87
CA GLU A 165 2.75 -5.61 -4.47
C GLU A 165 1.63 -6.63 -4.21
N LYS A 166 1.92 -7.64 -3.39
CA LYS A 166 0.94 -8.69 -3.09
C LYS A 166 -0.29 -8.07 -2.39
N PRO A 167 -1.51 -8.28 -2.93
CA PRO A 167 -2.72 -7.66 -2.39
C PRO A 167 -3.16 -8.30 -1.07
N ILE A 168 -3.91 -7.53 -0.29
CA ILE A 168 -4.81 -8.08 0.72
C ILE A 168 -6.11 -8.47 0.02
N VAL A 169 -6.54 -9.72 0.16
CA VAL A 169 -7.81 -10.20 -0.40
C VAL A 169 -8.87 -10.20 0.68
N VAL A 170 -9.94 -9.45 0.47
CA VAL A 170 -11.08 -9.39 1.39
C VAL A 170 -12.27 -10.09 0.74
N TYR A 171 -12.72 -11.20 1.34
CA TYR A 171 -13.98 -11.84 0.97
C TYR A 171 -15.04 -11.54 2.03
N GLY A 172 -16.23 -11.14 1.58
CA GLY A 172 -17.28 -10.81 2.52
C GLY A 172 -18.63 -10.46 1.92
N THR A 173 -19.37 -9.68 2.70
CA THR A 173 -20.81 -9.45 2.50
C THR A 173 -21.09 -8.10 1.81
N SER A 174 -22.29 -7.55 2.03
CA SER A 174 -22.65 -6.16 1.67
C SER A 174 -21.74 -5.14 2.35
N ILE A 175 -21.30 -5.42 3.58
CA ILE A 175 -20.43 -4.52 4.35
C ILE A 175 -19.08 -4.37 3.62
N ALA A 176 -18.44 -5.50 3.28
CA ALA A 176 -17.20 -5.53 2.50
C ALA A 176 -17.39 -4.88 1.12
N GLN A 177 -18.52 -5.11 0.44
CA GLN A 177 -18.80 -4.48 -0.85
C GLN A 177 -18.90 -2.94 -0.75
N GLY A 178 -19.16 -2.39 0.44
CA GLY A 178 -19.19 -0.95 0.72
C GLY A 178 -20.58 -0.40 1.08
N GLY A 179 -21.55 -1.25 1.39
CA GLY A 179 -22.87 -0.84 1.87
C GLY A 179 -22.76 -0.33 3.31
N CYS A 180 -22.98 0.94 3.63
CA CYS A 180 -23.50 2.05 2.82
C CYS A 180 -22.65 3.31 2.93
N ALA A 181 -21.38 3.20 2.54
CA ALA A 181 -20.46 4.32 2.45
C ALA A 181 -21.02 5.45 1.56
N SER A 182 -20.77 6.70 1.95
CA SER A 182 -21.31 7.88 1.25
C SER A 182 -20.69 8.13 -0.12
N ARG A 183 -19.48 7.63 -0.35
CA ARG A 183 -18.67 7.71 -1.58
C ARG A 183 -17.64 6.57 -1.61
N PRO A 184 -17.11 6.16 -2.79
CA PRO A 184 -16.19 5.04 -2.91
C PRO A 184 -14.99 5.03 -1.95
N GLY A 185 -14.34 6.18 -1.74
CA GLY A 185 -13.21 6.27 -0.83
C GLY A 185 -13.57 6.03 0.64
N MET A 186 -14.86 6.06 1.01
CA MET A 186 -15.31 5.75 2.36
C MET A 186 -15.68 4.28 2.55
N GLY A 187 -15.65 3.44 1.51
CA GLY A 187 -15.71 1.99 1.70
C GLY A 187 -14.52 1.55 2.55
N TRP A 188 -14.73 0.74 3.59
CA TRP A 188 -13.68 0.45 4.57
C TRP A 188 -12.45 -0.24 3.96
N THR A 189 -12.62 -1.04 2.90
CA THR A 189 -11.52 -1.66 2.14
C THR A 189 -10.67 -0.60 1.40
N ASN A 190 -11.30 0.47 0.90
CA ASN A 190 -10.59 1.60 0.30
C ASN A 190 -9.93 2.49 1.37
N ILE A 191 -10.55 2.64 2.56
CA ILE A 191 -9.90 3.29 3.72
C ILE A 191 -8.63 2.52 4.11
N LEU A 192 -8.73 1.20 4.22
CA LEU A 192 -7.61 0.30 4.52
C LEU A 192 -6.50 0.42 3.47
N SER A 193 -6.84 0.36 2.18
CA SER A 193 -5.86 0.51 1.08
C SER A 193 -5.08 1.82 1.19
N ARG A 194 -5.74 2.95 1.51
CA ARG A 194 -5.04 4.25 1.69
C ARG A 194 -4.12 4.27 2.90
N LYS A 195 -4.54 3.65 4.01
CA LYS A 195 -3.77 3.61 5.26
C LYS A 195 -2.50 2.77 5.13
N LEU A 196 -2.59 1.65 4.43
CA LEU A 196 -1.45 0.76 4.21
C LEU A 196 -0.63 1.14 2.97
N ASP A 197 -1.22 1.89 2.04
CA ASP A 197 -0.73 2.10 0.66
C ASP A 197 -0.53 0.80 -0.13
N LEU A 198 -1.27 -0.25 0.24
CA LEU A 198 -1.25 -1.57 -0.39
C LEU A 198 -2.48 -1.81 -1.27
N PRO A 199 -2.36 -2.68 -2.30
CA PRO A 199 -3.52 -3.17 -3.05
C PRO A 199 -4.49 -3.96 -2.15
N VAL A 200 -5.79 -3.69 -2.32
CA VAL A 200 -6.84 -4.42 -1.60
C VAL A 200 -7.87 -4.93 -2.61
N ILE A 201 -7.91 -6.24 -2.83
CA ILE A 201 -8.91 -6.88 -3.69
C ILE A 201 -10.19 -7.04 -2.87
N ASN A 202 -11.25 -6.40 -3.32
CA ASN A 202 -12.57 -6.45 -2.68
C ASN A 202 -13.48 -7.48 -3.35
N LEU A 203 -13.65 -8.64 -2.71
CA LEU A 203 -14.59 -9.70 -3.09
C LEU A 203 -15.79 -9.73 -2.13
N GLY A 204 -16.36 -8.56 -1.84
CA GLY A 204 -17.64 -8.41 -1.15
C GLY A 204 -18.83 -8.63 -2.09
N PHE A 205 -19.82 -9.41 -1.63
CA PHE A 205 -21.03 -9.72 -2.39
C PHE A 205 -22.28 -9.53 -1.50
N SER A 206 -23.01 -8.44 -1.74
CA SER A 206 -24.21 -8.05 -0.99
C SER A 206 -25.25 -9.16 -0.87
N GLY A 207 -25.47 -9.64 0.36
CA GLY A 207 -26.41 -10.72 0.66
C GLY A 207 -26.01 -12.09 0.11
N ASN A 208 -24.79 -12.23 -0.42
CA ASN A 208 -24.36 -13.37 -1.22
C ASN A 208 -22.91 -13.80 -0.93
N GLY A 209 -22.33 -13.40 0.20
CA GLY A 209 -20.99 -13.83 0.62
C GLY A 209 -20.95 -14.86 1.77
N PRO A 210 -21.64 -16.01 1.73
CA PRO A 210 -21.64 -17.00 2.81
C PRO A 210 -20.50 -18.03 2.72
N LEU A 211 -19.33 -17.68 2.17
CA LEU A 211 -18.11 -18.49 2.09
C LEU A 211 -18.29 -19.83 1.37
N GLU A 212 -18.91 -19.81 0.18
CA GLU A 212 -19.05 -21.02 -0.62
C GLU A 212 -17.71 -21.53 -1.16
N LYS A 213 -17.66 -22.86 -1.35
CA LYS A 213 -16.51 -23.58 -1.88
C LYS A 213 -15.97 -22.96 -3.16
N GLU A 214 -16.83 -22.62 -4.11
CA GLU A 214 -16.44 -22.12 -5.42
C GLU A 214 -15.73 -20.77 -5.33
N MET A 215 -16.13 -19.92 -4.39
CA MET A 215 -15.45 -18.65 -4.13
C MET A 215 -14.12 -18.84 -3.41
N VAL A 216 -14.07 -19.74 -2.42
CA VAL A 216 -12.82 -20.09 -1.73
C VAL A 216 -11.80 -20.66 -2.72
N ASP A 217 -12.24 -21.56 -3.60
CA ASP A 217 -11.39 -22.18 -4.62
C ASP A 217 -10.79 -21.14 -5.56
N LEU A 218 -11.58 -20.16 -6.00
CA LEU A 218 -11.08 -19.03 -6.77
C LEU A 218 -10.07 -18.20 -5.97
N ILE A 219 -10.40 -17.79 -4.75
CA ILE A 219 -9.53 -16.98 -3.89
C ILE A 219 -8.17 -17.67 -3.65
N SER A 220 -8.17 -18.99 -3.52
CA SER A 220 -6.96 -19.80 -3.30
C SER A 220 -5.97 -19.81 -4.48
N GLU A 221 -6.30 -19.18 -5.60
CA GLU A 221 -5.43 -19.01 -6.77
C GLU A 221 -4.69 -17.66 -6.75
N LEU A 222 -5.05 -16.74 -5.86
CA LEU A 222 -4.51 -15.38 -5.81
C LEU A 222 -3.21 -15.33 -4.99
N ASP A 223 -2.14 -14.77 -5.56
CA ASP A 223 -0.88 -14.49 -4.84
C ASP A 223 -1.07 -13.30 -3.88
N ALA A 224 -1.68 -13.55 -2.73
CA ALA A 224 -2.04 -12.54 -1.74
C ALA A 224 -1.00 -12.43 -0.61
N ALA A 225 -0.92 -11.25 0.02
CA ALA A 225 -0.18 -11.07 1.28
C ALA A 225 -0.97 -11.59 2.48
N LEU A 226 -2.31 -11.55 2.40
CA LEU A 226 -3.25 -11.95 3.45
C LEU A 226 -4.62 -12.19 2.82
N VAL A 227 -5.34 -13.20 3.33
CA VAL A 227 -6.77 -13.40 3.05
C VAL A 227 -7.59 -13.08 4.29
N VAL A 228 -8.64 -12.27 4.13
CA VAL A 228 -9.58 -11.88 5.18
C VAL A 228 -10.97 -12.44 4.88
N PHE A 229 -11.53 -13.17 5.85
CA PHE A 229 -12.89 -13.70 5.80
C PHE A 229 -13.82 -12.90 6.72
N ASP A 230 -14.53 -11.93 6.15
CA ASP A 230 -15.54 -11.07 6.80
C ASP A 230 -16.93 -11.37 6.22
N CYS A 231 -17.43 -12.57 6.50
CA CYS A 231 -18.51 -13.21 5.76
C CYS A 231 -19.73 -13.63 6.60
N LEU A 232 -19.61 -13.62 7.93
CA LEU A 232 -20.64 -14.12 8.84
C LEU A 232 -22.04 -13.48 8.65
N PRO A 233 -22.19 -12.17 8.37
CA PRO A 233 -23.51 -11.56 8.18
C PRO A 233 -24.42 -12.22 7.12
N ASN A 234 -23.86 -12.97 6.16
CA ASN A 234 -24.66 -13.65 5.13
C ASN A 234 -24.91 -15.13 5.41
N MET A 235 -24.49 -15.62 6.59
CA MET A 235 -24.68 -17.01 7.02
C MET A 235 -25.85 -17.19 8.00
N GLY A 236 -26.63 -16.14 8.28
CA GLY A 236 -27.67 -16.15 9.31
C GLY A 236 -28.72 -17.26 9.17
N SER A 237 -29.01 -17.71 7.95
CA SER A 237 -29.95 -18.79 7.66
C SER A 237 -29.35 -20.20 7.71
N LEU A 238 -28.03 -20.33 7.86
CA LEU A 238 -27.33 -21.61 7.89
C LEU A 238 -27.34 -22.20 9.31
N LEU A 239 -27.27 -23.54 9.41
CA LEU A 239 -27.06 -24.24 10.68
C LEU A 239 -25.62 -24.04 11.17
N ASP A 240 -25.39 -24.15 12.49
CA ASP A 240 -24.06 -23.96 13.10
C ASP A 240 -23.00 -24.85 12.44
N GLU A 241 -23.34 -26.12 12.17
CA GLU A 241 -22.42 -27.06 11.52
C GLU A 241 -22.05 -26.65 10.09
N GLU A 242 -22.97 -26.05 9.33
CA GLU A 242 -22.67 -25.56 7.99
C GLU A 242 -21.76 -24.31 8.05
N VAL A 243 -21.98 -23.41 9.02
CA VAL A 243 -21.09 -22.27 9.27
C VAL A 243 -19.67 -22.75 9.59
N LYS A 244 -19.56 -23.77 10.46
CA LYS A 244 -18.28 -24.37 10.82
C LYS A 244 -17.61 -25.03 9.62
N ASN A 245 -18.33 -25.84 8.86
CA ASN A 245 -17.81 -26.54 7.68
C ASN A 245 -17.25 -25.55 6.65
N ARG A 246 -17.98 -24.47 6.36
CA ARG A 246 -17.51 -23.45 5.41
C ARG A 246 -16.30 -22.69 5.92
N THR A 247 -16.30 -22.31 7.20
CA THR A 247 -15.16 -21.63 7.84
C THR A 247 -13.92 -22.52 7.80
N ALA A 248 -14.06 -23.79 8.18
CA ALA A 248 -12.96 -24.76 8.15
C ALA A 248 -12.46 -25.01 6.72
N TYR A 249 -13.37 -25.18 5.75
CA TYR A 249 -13.01 -25.35 4.35
C TYR A 249 -12.26 -24.12 3.82
N GLY A 250 -12.76 -22.92 4.10
CA GLY A 250 -12.14 -21.65 3.72
C GLY A 250 -10.70 -21.57 4.20
N VAL A 251 -10.47 -21.77 5.49
CA VAL A 251 -9.13 -21.68 6.09
C VAL A 251 -8.22 -22.79 5.57
N SER A 252 -8.65 -24.05 5.61
CA SER A 252 -7.82 -25.18 5.19
C SER A 252 -7.44 -25.09 3.73
N THR A 253 -8.37 -24.73 2.83
CA THR A 253 -8.06 -24.60 1.40
C THR A 253 -7.01 -23.51 1.13
N ILE A 254 -7.12 -22.36 1.80
CA ILE A 254 -6.10 -21.30 1.67
C ILE A 254 -4.76 -21.81 2.22
N LYS A 255 -4.74 -22.40 3.41
CA LYS A 255 -3.49 -22.89 4.03
C LYS A 255 -2.84 -24.05 3.29
N GLU A 256 -3.61 -24.87 2.58
CA GLU A 256 -3.11 -25.98 1.76
C GLU A 256 -2.48 -25.51 0.46
N LYS A 257 -3.04 -24.46 -0.17
CA LYS A 257 -2.54 -23.96 -1.47
C LYS A 257 -1.56 -22.79 -1.34
N LEU A 258 -1.68 -21.99 -0.29
CA LEU A 258 -0.94 -20.74 -0.09
C LEU A 258 -0.34 -20.72 1.31
N ASP A 259 0.98 -20.49 1.41
CA ASP A 259 1.64 -20.29 2.70
C ASP A 259 1.54 -18.83 3.16
N ILE A 260 0.30 -18.38 3.41
CA ILE A 260 0.01 -16.99 3.77
C ILE A 260 -0.87 -16.90 5.02
N PRO A 261 -0.91 -15.75 5.69
CA PRO A 261 -1.85 -15.49 6.77
C PRO A 261 -3.32 -15.56 6.34
N VAL A 262 -4.17 -16.02 7.26
CA VAL A 262 -5.64 -15.96 7.14
C VAL A 262 -6.21 -15.25 8.37
N LEU A 263 -7.05 -14.24 8.15
CA LEU A 263 -7.76 -13.52 9.19
C LEU A 263 -9.26 -13.85 9.14
N ILE A 264 -9.78 -14.46 10.20
CA ILE A 264 -11.22 -14.66 10.41
C ILE A 264 -11.78 -13.49 11.21
N VAL A 265 -12.93 -12.96 10.81
CA VAL A 265 -13.54 -11.80 11.45
C VAL A 265 -14.93 -12.11 12.00
N ASP A 266 -15.19 -11.62 13.20
CA ASP A 266 -16.51 -11.65 13.83
C ASP A 266 -17.56 -10.81 13.09
N HIS A 267 -18.82 -11.21 13.23
CA HIS A 267 -19.96 -10.35 12.99
C HIS A 267 -20.01 -9.25 14.06
N ILE A 268 -20.14 -7.99 13.64
CA ILE A 268 -20.23 -6.83 14.55
C ILE A 268 -21.47 -6.81 15.47
N GLY A 269 -22.41 -7.74 15.31
CA GLY A 269 -23.76 -7.68 15.89
C GLY A 269 -24.69 -6.65 15.22
N TYR A 270 -25.99 -6.93 15.22
CA TYR A 270 -27.01 -6.01 14.73
C TYR A 270 -27.20 -4.83 15.70
N ARG A 271 -27.47 -3.62 15.18
CA ARG A 271 -27.66 -2.42 16.03
C ARG A 271 -28.97 -2.42 16.83
N ASN A 272 -29.91 -3.27 16.46
CA ASN A 272 -31.15 -3.45 17.22
C ASN A 272 -31.10 -4.66 18.17
N ASP A 273 -29.91 -5.20 18.50
CA ASP A 273 -29.76 -6.39 19.34
C ASP A 273 -30.30 -6.21 20.78
N GLN A 274 -30.23 -4.99 21.33
CA GLN A 274 -30.80 -4.66 22.64
C GLN A 274 -32.33 -4.64 22.65
N THR A 275 -32.97 -4.48 21.48
CA THR A 275 -34.43 -4.40 21.34
C THR A 275 -35.02 -5.59 20.58
N ASN A 276 -34.17 -6.41 19.97
CA ASN A 276 -34.56 -7.60 19.21
C ASN A 276 -33.66 -8.80 19.56
N ARG A 277 -34.20 -9.63 20.46
CA ARG A 277 -33.55 -10.86 20.94
C ARG A 277 -33.12 -11.81 19.81
N THR A 278 -33.93 -11.97 18.77
CA THR A 278 -33.62 -12.89 17.66
C THR A 278 -32.39 -12.42 16.88
N THR A 279 -32.25 -11.13 16.62
CA THR A 279 -31.05 -10.58 15.95
C THR A 279 -29.80 -10.72 16.80
N LYS A 280 -29.93 -10.54 18.12
CA LYS A 280 -28.84 -10.78 19.08
C LYS A 280 -28.36 -12.23 19.03
N GLU A 281 -29.28 -13.16 19.25
CA GLU A 281 -28.99 -14.60 19.25
C GLU A 281 -28.40 -15.07 17.92
N ALA A 282 -28.86 -14.53 16.80
CA ALA A 282 -28.35 -14.87 15.48
C ALA A 282 -26.87 -14.47 15.30
N ALA A 283 -26.48 -13.24 15.66
CA ALA A 283 -25.10 -12.79 15.53
C ALA A 283 -24.17 -13.52 16.52
N ASP A 284 -24.58 -13.65 17.79
CA ASP A 284 -23.79 -14.32 18.84
C ASP A 284 -23.54 -15.80 18.48
N ARG A 285 -24.53 -16.47 17.90
CA ARG A 285 -24.41 -17.86 17.40
C ARG A 285 -23.36 -17.99 16.28
N LEU A 286 -23.37 -17.06 15.32
CA LEU A 286 -22.42 -17.09 14.19
C LEU A 286 -20.98 -16.87 14.66
N ASN A 287 -20.76 -15.89 15.54
CA ASN A 287 -19.45 -15.63 16.13
C ASN A 287 -18.95 -16.84 16.91
N ARG A 288 -19.80 -17.46 17.75
CA ARG A 288 -19.46 -18.69 18.48
C ARG A 288 -19.06 -19.83 17.53
N ALA A 289 -19.86 -20.10 16.50
CA ALA A 289 -19.57 -21.17 15.55
C ALA A 289 -18.23 -20.96 14.80
N SER A 290 -17.96 -19.74 14.33
CA SER A 290 -16.69 -19.38 13.68
C SER A 290 -15.50 -19.50 14.64
N LYS A 291 -15.66 -19.01 15.88
CA LYS A 291 -14.62 -19.05 16.91
C LYS A 291 -14.25 -20.49 17.32
N GLU A 292 -15.23 -21.38 17.41
CA GLU A 292 -15.01 -22.81 17.67
C GLU A 292 -14.08 -23.44 16.61
N VAL A 293 -14.25 -23.08 15.32
CA VAL A 293 -13.35 -23.54 14.24
C VAL A 293 -11.96 -22.95 14.40
N TYR A 294 -11.86 -21.63 14.61
CA TYR A 294 -10.57 -20.97 14.82
C TYR A 294 -9.78 -21.63 15.97
N ASP A 295 -10.44 -21.87 17.11
CA ASP A 295 -9.80 -22.46 18.29
C ASP A 295 -9.39 -23.91 18.03
N SER A 296 -10.22 -24.69 17.34
CA SER A 296 -9.90 -26.07 16.97
C SER A 296 -8.67 -26.15 16.04
N LEU A 297 -8.61 -25.29 15.02
CA LEU A 297 -7.49 -25.24 14.08
C LEU A 297 -6.20 -24.76 14.76
N LYS A 298 -6.29 -23.75 15.64
CA LYS A 298 -5.17 -23.30 16.47
C LYS A 298 -4.64 -24.38 17.40
N GLN A 299 -5.52 -25.09 18.11
CA GLN A 299 -5.14 -26.20 18.98
C GLN A 299 -4.48 -27.35 18.20
N SER A 300 -4.87 -27.54 16.94
CA SER A 300 -4.26 -28.50 16.01
C SER A 300 -2.89 -28.05 15.47
N GLY A 301 -2.39 -26.87 15.88
CA GLY A 301 -1.08 -26.36 15.51
C GLY A 301 -1.04 -25.49 14.26
N MET A 302 -2.20 -25.06 13.73
CA MET A 302 -2.24 -24.21 12.54
C MET A 302 -1.57 -22.84 12.80
N LYS A 303 -0.52 -22.56 12.02
CA LYS A 303 0.24 -21.30 12.05
C LYS A 303 -0.37 -20.27 11.11
N GLU A 304 -0.03 -18.99 11.33
CA GLU A 304 -0.47 -17.85 10.49
C GLU A 304 -2.01 -17.76 10.34
N LEU A 305 -2.74 -18.23 11.37
CA LEU A 305 -4.18 -18.06 11.50
C LEU A 305 -4.47 -16.99 12.55
N TYR A 306 -5.31 -16.02 12.24
CA TYR A 306 -5.61 -14.87 13.08
C TYR A 306 -7.12 -14.65 13.21
N TYR A 307 -7.49 -13.93 14.27
CA TYR A 307 -8.88 -13.63 14.59
C TYR A 307 -9.04 -12.15 14.94
N LEU A 308 -10.05 -11.49 14.37
CA LEU A 308 -10.45 -10.15 14.77
C LEU A 308 -11.84 -10.23 15.42
N SER A 309 -11.88 -9.95 16.73
CA SER A 309 -13.11 -10.05 17.52
C SER A 309 -14.05 -8.86 17.31
N LYS A 310 -15.33 -9.05 17.60
CA LYS A 310 -16.33 -7.96 17.63
C LYS A 310 -15.88 -6.82 18.55
N GLU A 311 -15.30 -7.16 19.70
CA GLU A 311 -14.83 -6.21 20.69
C GLU A 311 -13.63 -5.41 20.18
N ASP A 312 -12.70 -6.05 19.46
CA ASP A 312 -11.52 -5.38 18.88
C ASP A 312 -11.87 -4.46 17.71
N ILE A 313 -12.98 -4.74 16.99
CA ILE A 313 -13.53 -3.80 15.99
C ILE A 313 -14.02 -2.53 16.69
N ASN A 314 -14.49 -2.66 17.94
CA ASN A 314 -15.01 -1.56 18.76
C ASN A 314 -16.02 -0.71 17.99
N PHE A 315 -16.99 -1.39 17.37
CA PHE A 315 -17.88 -0.78 16.40
C PHE A 315 -18.83 0.25 17.07
N PRO A 316 -18.94 1.48 16.55
CA PRO A 316 -19.72 2.54 17.19
C PRO A 316 -21.23 2.24 17.17
N GLU A 317 -21.94 2.71 18.20
CA GLU A 317 -23.39 2.51 18.35
C GLU A 317 -24.17 3.11 17.16
N ASP A 318 -23.90 4.38 16.84
CA ASP A 318 -24.44 5.09 15.68
C ASP A 318 -23.68 4.77 14.37
N GLY A 319 -23.00 3.62 14.30
CA GLY A 319 -22.12 3.26 13.19
C GLY A 319 -22.82 2.76 11.93
N CYS A 320 -24.15 2.58 11.93
CA CYS A 320 -24.89 2.03 10.80
C CYS A 320 -25.98 2.99 10.28
N VAL A 321 -26.31 2.86 8.99
CA VAL A 321 -27.47 3.55 8.38
C VAL A 321 -28.79 2.81 8.69
N ASP A 322 -28.71 1.50 8.86
CA ASP A 322 -29.79 0.62 9.30
C ASP A 322 -29.29 -0.24 10.48
N ASN A 323 -29.85 -1.43 10.69
CA ASN A 323 -29.42 -2.27 11.81
C ASN A 323 -28.13 -3.08 11.53
N ILE A 324 -27.48 -2.97 10.38
CA ILE A 324 -26.27 -3.76 10.07
C ILE A 324 -25.26 -3.08 9.13
N HIS A 325 -25.71 -2.27 8.17
CA HIS A 325 -24.85 -1.68 7.16
C HIS A 325 -24.17 -0.41 7.68
N PRO A 326 -22.82 -0.36 7.71
CA PRO A 326 -22.12 0.80 8.23
C PRO A 326 -22.39 2.07 7.44
N ASN A 327 -22.55 3.18 8.16
CA ASN A 327 -22.37 4.52 7.60
C ASN A 327 -20.86 4.87 7.62
N ASP A 328 -20.47 6.09 7.25
CA ASP A 328 -19.06 6.48 7.18
C ASP A 328 -18.31 6.37 8.53
N LEU A 329 -18.99 6.59 9.66
CA LEU A 329 -18.40 6.42 11.00
C LEU A 329 -18.07 4.95 11.25
N GLY A 330 -19.01 4.05 10.94
CA GLY A 330 -18.77 2.61 11.04
C GLY A 330 -17.71 2.11 10.05
N MET A 331 -17.72 2.61 8.81
CA MET A 331 -16.69 2.26 7.81
C MET A 331 -15.29 2.69 8.26
N GLN A 332 -15.17 3.86 8.90
CA GLN A 332 -13.91 4.31 9.48
C GLN A 332 -13.45 3.39 10.62
N ALA A 333 -14.36 3.00 11.52
CA ALA A 333 -14.06 2.06 12.60
C ALA A 333 -13.57 0.70 12.07
N TYR A 334 -14.23 0.16 11.03
CA TYR A 334 -13.73 -1.02 10.30
C TYR A 334 -12.32 -0.78 9.75
N GLY A 335 -12.11 0.31 9.02
CA GLY A 335 -10.80 0.63 8.43
C GLY A 335 -9.67 0.71 9.47
N ASP A 336 -9.93 1.30 10.63
CA ASP A 336 -8.97 1.45 11.73
C ASP A 336 -8.68 0.10 12.42
N ALA A 337 -9.71 -0.68 12.73
CA ALA A 337 -9.55 -1.99 13.36
C ALA A 337 -8.77 -2.97 12.47
N TYR A 338 -9.08 -2.97 11.17
CA TYR A 338 -8.41 -3.84 10.20
C TYR A 338 -6.99 -3.37 9.94
N GLU A 339 -6.73 -2.06 9.84
CA GLU A 339 -5.35 -1.55 9.76
C GLU A 339 -4.52 -2.04 10.94
N LYS A 340 -5.03 -1.90 12.17
CA LYS A 340 -4.33 -2.32 13.38
C LYS A 340 -3.99 -3.82 13.35
N SER A 341 -4.99 -4.66 13.04
CA SER A 341 -4.82 -6.11 12.97
C SER A 341 -3.83 -6.50 11.86
N ILE A 342 -4.00 -5.94 10.68
CA ILE A 342 -3.20 -6.30 9.50
C ILE A 342 -1.75 -5.83 9.64
N ARG A 343 -1.49 -4.65 10.21
CA ARG A 343 -0.12 -4.21 10.53
C ARG A 343 0.57 -5.16 11.49
N GLN A 344 -0.15 -5.75 12.44
CA GLN A 344 0.41 -6.77 13.33
C GLN A 344 0.69 -8.07 12.57
N ILE A 345 -0.23 -8.53 11.73
CA ILE A 345 -0.13 -9.77 10.96
C ILE A 345 1.02 -9.69 9.95
N LEU A 346 1.06 -8.63 9.15
CA LEU A 346 2.09 -8.39 8.12
C LEU A 346 3.36 -7.76 8.69
N ARG A 347 3.41 -7.53 10.00
CA ARG A 347 4.62 -7.08 10.70
C ARG A 347 5.12 -5.75 10.12
N MET A 348 4.17 -4.82 10.02
CA MET A 348 4.31 -3.44 9.55
C MET A 348 3.93 -2.44 10.66
N PRO A 349 4.57 -2.49 11.85
CA PRO A 349 4.26 -1.56 12.93
C PRO A 349 4.47 -0.10 12.50
N THR A 350 3.85 0.83 13.21
CA THR A 350 4.13 2.27 13.03
C THR A 350 4.40 2.90 14.38
N GLY A 351 5.29 3.88 14.40
CA GLY A 351 5.54 4.67 15.60
C GLY A 351 4.73 5.97 15.63
N SER A 352 4.84 6.69 16.74
CA SER A 352 4.14 7.97 16.94
C SER A 352 4.80 9.14 16.20
N LYS A 353 6.04 8.97 15.73
CA LYS A 353 6.85 10.01 15.09
C LYS A 353 6.75 9.92 13.57
N LYS A 354 6.88 11.04 12.89
CA LYS A 354 6.86 11.10 11.42
C LYS A 354 7.89 10.16 10.78
N VAL A 355 9.11 10.16 11.32
CA VAL A 355 10.24 9.31 10.88
C VAL A 355 10.00 7.80 11.06
N THR A 356 8.98 7.40 11.81
CA THR A 356 8.57 6.00 12.04
C THR A 356 7.21 5.67 11.41
N GLN A 357 6.72 6.52 10.51
CA GLN A 357 5.49 6.31 9.74
C GLN A 357 5.83 6.10 8.26
N PRO A 358 5.58 4.92 7.67
CA PRO A 358 5.90 4.64 6.28
C PRO A 358 5.12 5.59 5.35
N VAL A 359 5.82 6.25 4.43
CA VAL A 359 5.19 7.14 3.45
C VAL A 359 5.93 7.11 2.12
N SER A 360 5.21 7.14 1.01
CA SER A 360 5.79 7.26 -0.33
C SER A 360 6.24 8.70 -0.61
N GLN A 361 6.90 8.93 -1.75
CA GLN A 361 7.31 10.29 -2.16
C GLN A 361 7.35 10.42 -3.68
N ARG A 362 7.31 11.67 -4.16
CA ARG A 362 7.50 12.02 -5.58
C ARG A 362 8.06 13.43 -5.69
N ARG A 363 9.28 13.65 -5.19
CA ARG A 363 9.91 14.99 -5.11
C ARG A 363 10.70 15.36 -6.37
N GLU A 364 11.16 14.39 -7.16
CA GLU A 364 11.94 14.63 -8.38
C GLU A 364 11.50 13.80 -9.61
N PRO A 365 10.20 13.79 -9.96
CA PRO A 365 9.70 12.98 -11.09
C PRO A 365 10.27 13.34 -12.46
N TYR A 366 10.94 14.49 -12.59
CA TYR A 366 11.66 14.87 -13.80
C TYR A 366 12.99 14.12 -13.99
N ILE A 367 13.46 13.40 -12.95
CA ILE A 367 14.60 12.50 -13.02
C ILE A 367 14.09 11.06 -13.17
N TYR A 368 13.28 10.60 -12.23
CA TYR A 368 12.69 9.27 -12.27
C TYR A 368 11.37 9.22 -11.49
N GLU A 369 10.49 8.29 -11.86
CA GLU A 369 9.26 8.03 -11.13
C GLU A 369 9.52 7.08 -9.96
N TRP A 370 9.37 7.57 -8.72
CA TRP A 370 9.78 6.84 -7.51
C TRP A 370 9.12 5.46 -7.34
N LYS A 371 7.79 5.38 -7.53
CA LYS A 371 7.07 4.10 -7.47
C LYS A 371 7.41 3.16 -8.63
N LYS A 372 7.66 3.72 -9.83
CA LYS A 372 8.14 2.91 -10.96
C LYS A 372 9.50 2.29 -10.64
N ARG A 373 10.43 3.08 -10.11
CA ARG A 373 11.74 2.59 -9.68
C ARG A 373 11.60 1.50 -8.61
N HIS A 374 10.71 1.68 -7.64
CA HIS A 374 10.37 0.63 -6.67
C HIS A 374 9.93 -0.67 -7.33
N HIS A 375 8.99 -0.62 -8.27
CA HIS A 375 8.55 -1.82 -8.99
C HIS A 375 9.62 -2.45 -9.87
N ASP A 376 10.50 -1.65 -10.47
CA ASP A 376 11.65 -2.14 -11.22
C ASP A 376 12.63 -2.87 -10.28
N LYS A 377 12.92 -2.29 -9.09
CA LYS A 377 13.78 -2.93 -8.08
C LYS A 377 13.19 -4.19 -7.48
N LEU A 378 11.88 -4.28 -7.27
CA LEU A 378 11.24 -5.54 -6.87
C LEU A 378 11.48 -6.63 -7.92
N GLY A 379 11.40 -6.29 -9.21
CA GLY A 379 11.70 -7.23 -10.30
C GLY A 379 13.18 -7.63 -10.34
N GLU A 380 14.10 -6.68 -10.12
CA GLU A 380 15.53 -6.99 -9.99
C GLU A 380 15.83 -7.92 -8.80
N ILE A 381 15.20 -7.68 -7.64
CA ILE A 381 15.35 -8.52 -6.45
C ILE A 381 14.87 -9.94 -6.72
N GLU A 382 13.69 -10.09 -7.31
CA GLU A 382 13.12 -11.41 -7.66
C GLU A 382 14.06 -12.17 -8.61
N LEU A 383 14.61 -11.50 -9.61
CA LEU A 383 15.52 -12.10 -10.59
C LEU A 383 16.91 -12.42 -10.01
N ALA A 384 17.45 -11.53 -9.17
CA ALA A 384 18.83 -11.62 -8.70
C ALA A 384 18.99 -12.39 -7.38
N SER A 385 17.95 -12.44 -6.53
CA SER A 385 18.01 -12.98 -5.16
C SER A 385 19.28 -12.52 -4.40
N PRO A 386 19.45 -11.20 -4.20
CA PRO A 386 20.74 -10.61 -3.87
C PRO A 386 21.25 -11.06 -2.49
N GLN A 387 22.52 -11.44 -2.41
CA GLN A 387 23.14 -11.81 -1.12
C GLN A 387 23.52 -10.59 -0.29
N LYS A 388 23.73 -9.42 -0.92
CA LYS A 388 24.09 -8.18 -0.25
C LYS A 388 23.32 -7.02 -0.83
N VAL A 389 22.85 -6.12 0.02
CA VAL A 389 22.14 -4.92 -0.42
C VAL A 389 22.67 -3.68 0.30
N ILE A 390 22.66 -2.55 -0.40
CA ILE A 390 22.90 -1.24 0.19
C ILE A 390 21.67 -0.36 -0.01
N ILE A 391 21.11 0.13 1.09
CA ILE A 391 19.90 0.93 1.12
C ILE A 391 20.28 2.36 1.47
N GLY A 392 19.78 3.35 0.72
CA GLY A 392 20.02 4.75 1.07
C GLY A 392 19.27 5.76 0.22
N ASN A 393 19.77 6.99 0.26
CA ASN A 393 19.20 8.12 -0.47
C ASN A 393 19.93 8.39 -1.81
N SER A 394 19.94 9.63 -2.29
CA SER A 394 20.65 10.08 -3.49
C SER A 394 22.15 9.78 -3.48
N ILE A 395 22.79 9.74 -2.31
CA ILE A 395 24.20 9.34 -2.18
C ILE A 395 24.40 7.89 -2.60
N THR A 396 23.45 7.00 -2.32
CA THR A 396 23.51 5.61 -2.76
C THR A 396 23.01 5.48 -4.19
N HIS A 397 21.87 6.11 -4.50
CA HIS A 397 21.21 6.04 -5.81
C HIS A 397 22.16 6.43 -6.95
N TYR A 398 22.72 7.64 -6.86
CA TYR A 398 23.57 8.22 -7.87
C TYR A 398 25.01 7.72 -7.81
N TRP A 399 25.30 6.67 -7.04
CA TRP A 399 26.62 6.04 -7.10
C TRP A 399 26.82 5.38 -8.47
N ASN A 400 25.85 4.56 -8.92
CA ASN A 400 25.95 3.81 -10.18
C ASN A 400 24.60 3.52 -10.88
N ASP A 401 23.46 3.91 -10.31
CA ASP A 401 22.17 3.25 -10.61
C ASP A 401 21.08 4.24 -11.08
N GLU A 402 21.51 5.36 -11.67
CA GLU A 402 20.69 6.32 -12.40
C GLU A 402 21.44 6.75 -13.67
N GLU A 403 20.93 6.35 -14.83
CA GLU A 403 21.58 6.56 -16.12
C GLU A 403 21.78 8.07 -16.41
N GLY A 404 23.02 8.45 -16.69
CA GLY A 404 23.39 9.84 -17.00
C GLY A 404 23.52 10.76 -15.79
N LYS A 405 23.47 10.21 -14.56
CA LYS A 405 23.65 10.94 -13.29
C LYS A 405 24.60 10.24 -12.31
N GLU A 406 25.32 9.24 -12.76
CA GLU A 406 26.24 8.47 -11.96
C GLU A 406 27.43 9.34 -11.53
N ASN A 407 27.71 9.36 -10.22
CA ASN A 407 28.79 10.14 -9.62
C ASN A 407 30.06 9.31 -9.39
N GLY A 408 29.97 7.98 -9.37
CA GLY A 408 31.12 7.10 -9.13
C GLY A 408 30.96 5.67 -9.67
N PRO A 409 30.60 5.47 -10.95
CA PRO A 409 30.39 4.12 -11.50
C PRO A 409 31.66 3.26 -11.48
N GLU A 410 32.85 3.84 -11.61
CA GLU A 410 34.11 3.08 -11.59
C GLU A 410 34.41 2.54 -10.17
N SER A 411 34.16 3.33 -9.13
CA SER A 411 34.32 2.89 -7.74
C SER A 411 33.29 1.82 -7.39
N TRP A 412 32.05 1.94 -7.87
CA TRP A 412 31.05 0.89 -7.69
C TRP A 412 31.51 -0.43 -8.31
N GLN A 413 31.92 -0.41 -9.58
CA GLN A 413 32.42 -1.58 -10.31
C GLN A 413 33.67 -2.18 -9.65
N LYS A 414 34.51 -1.33 -9.05
CA LYS A 414 35.74 -1.78 -8.38
C LYS A 414 35.49 -2.43 -7.02
N TYR A 415 34.55 -1.90 -6.23
CA TYR A 415 34.41 -2.26 -4.81
C TYR A 415 33.12 -3.01 -4.48
N MET A 416 31.98 -2.59 -5.03
CA MET A 416 30.65 -3.05 -4.62
C MET A 416 30.17 -4.20 -5.49
N GLU A 417 30.27 -4.07 -6.82
CA GLU A 417 29.83 -5.08 -7.78
C GLU A 417 30.52 -6.43 -7.59
N PRO A 418 31.86 -6.52 -7.40
CA PRO A 418 32.54 -7.81 -7.21
C PRO A 418 32.16 -8.51 -5.89
N ARG A 419 31.50 -7.78 -4.98
CA ARG A 419 30.98 -8.30 -3.71
C ARG A 419 29.49 -8.65 -3.78
N GLY A 420 28.85 -8.44 -4.93
CA GLY A 420 27.45 -8.79 -5.16
C GLY A 420 26.45 -7.86 -4.48
N PHE A 421 26.81 -6.59 -4.26
CA PHE A 421 25.86 -5.61 -3.72
C PHE A 421 24.82 -5.19 -4.77
N LEU A 422 23.55 -5.23 -4.38
CA LEU A 422 22.47 -4.56 -5.09
C LEU A 422 22.24 -3.15 -4.51
N ASN A 423 22.10 -2.17 -5.40
CA ASN A 423 21.83 -0.78 -5.03
C ASN A 423 20.31 -0.56 -4.84
N LEU A 424 19.90 -0.27 -3.61
CA LEU A 424 18.53 0.09 -3.22
C LEU A 424 18.45 1.56 -2.76
N GLY A 425 19.23 2.43 -3.42
CA GLY A 425 19.26 3.87 -3.22
C GLY A 425 18.18 4.60 -4.02
N TYR A 426 17.56 5.62 -3.40
CA TYR A 426 16.56 6.48 -4.04
C TYR A 426 16.85 7.95 -3.69
N GLY A 427 16.91 8.82 -4.69
CA GLY A 427 17.04 10.24 -4.45
C GLY A 427 15.92 10.83 -3.58
N TRP A 428 16.26 11.84 -2.79
CA TRP A 428 15.40 12.48 -1.78
C TRP A 428 14.83 11.60 -0.67
N ASP A 429 15.12 10.30 -0.63
CA ASP A 429 14.57 9.44 0.41
C ASP A 429 15.00 9.91 1.80
N ARG A 430 14.00 9.92 2.68
CA ARG A 430 14.13 10.05 4.13
C ARG A 430 13.95 8.69 4.78
N ILE A 431 14.21 8.60 6.08
CA ILE A 431 14.04 7.36 6.86
C ILE A 431 12.64 6.77 6.66
N GLU A 432 11.61 7.60 6.74
CA GLU A 432 10.21 7.19 6.58
C GLU A 432 9.87 6.69 5.15
N ASN A 433 10.64 7.11 4.14
CA ASN A 433 10.48 6.64 2.76
C ASN A 433 11.10 5.24 2.58
N VAL A 434 12.26 4.99 3.19
CA VAL A 434 12.84 3.66 3.23
C VAL A 434 11.95 2.68 4.00
N LEU A 435 11.37 3.13 5.12
CA LEU A 435 10.42 2.31 5.88
C LEU A 435 9.22 1.87 5.02
N TRP A 436 8.70 2.76 4.18
CA TRP A 436 7.67 2.38 3.20
C TRP A 436 8.17 1.28 2.28
N ARG A 437 9.34 1.43 1.65
CA ARG A 437 9.88 0.45 0.70
C ARG A 437 10.13 -0.92 1.33
N VAL A 438 10.63 -0.95 2.56
CA VAL A 438 10.81 -2.17 3.36
C VAL A 438 9.48 -2.87 3.61
N TYR A 439 8.40 -2.12 3.83
CA TYR A 439 7.05 -2.67 4.00
C TYR A 439 6.37 -3.05 2.69
N HIS A 440 6.94 -2.67 1.54
CA HIS A 440 6.41 -2.94 0.20
C HIS A 440 7.32 -3.90 -0.58
N GLY A 441 8.12 -4.73 0.11
CA GLY A 441 8.73 -5.92 -0.49
C GLY A 441 10.20 -5.85 -0.82
N GLU A 442 10.88 -4.71 -0.63
CA GLU A 442 12.30 -4.59 -1.04
C GLU A 442 13.28 -5.49 -0.28
N LEU A 443 12.85 -6.12 0.81
CA LEU A 443 13.64 -7.08 1.58
C LEU A 443 12.93 -8.42 1.74
N ASP A 444 11.93 -8.71 0.90
CA ASP A 444 11.13 -9.92 0.98
C ASP A 444 11.56 -10.91 -0.13
N GLY A 445 11.37 -12.21 0.09
CA GLY A 445 11.59 -13.24 -0.94
C GLY A 445 13.04 -13.72 -1.14
N PHE A 446 14.00 -13.20 -0.37
CA PHE A 446 15.39 -13.66 -0.39
C PHE A 446 16.04 -13.58 1.00
N GLU A 447 17.16 -14.27 1.19
CA GLU A 447 18.00 -14.16 2.40
C GLU A 447 19.30 -13.42 2.06
N ALA A 448 19.51 -12.26 2.67
CA ALA A 448 20.74 -11.49 2.58
C ALA A 448 21.74 -11.95 3.65
N ASP A 449 23.01 -11.99 3.28
CA ASP A 449 24.14 -12.10 4.21
C ASP A 449 24.47 -10.75 4.87
N GLU A 450 24.19 -9.66 4.16
CA GLU A 450 24.63 -8.32 4.57
C GLU A 450 23.68 -7.22 4.08
N VAL A 451 23.28 -6.34 4.99
CA VAL A 451 22.51 -5.13 4.68
C VAL A 451 23.27 -3.91 5.17
N VAL A 452 23.62 -3.01 4.25
CA VAL A 452 24.25 -1.72 4.57
C VAL A 452 23.19 -0.61 4.49
N LEU A 453 22.94 0.07 5.59
CA LEU A 453 22.00 1.20 5.65
C LEU A 453 22.77 2.53 5.70
N MET A 454 22.54 3.40 4.71
CA MET A 454 23.11 4.74 4.59
C MET A 454 22.00 5.76 4.30
N ILE A 455 21.24 6.14 5.34
CA ILE A 455 20.06 7.02 5.24
C ILE A 455 20.04 8.07 6.37
N GLY A 456 19.28 9.16 6.19
CA GLY A 456 19.03 10.17 7.23
C GLY A 456 19.52 11.58 6.90
N THR A 457 20.37 11.76 5.87
CA THR A 457 20.88 13.10 5.49
C THR A 457 19.75 14.06 5.08
N ASN A 458 18.68 13.54 4.45
CA ASN A 458 17.52 14.32 4.02
C ASN A 458 16.53 14.63 5.17
N ASN A 459 16.76 14.08 6.36
CA ASN A 459 16.01 14.42 7.58
C ASN A 459 16.65 15.61 8.33
N LEU A 460 17.91 15.94 8.05
CA LEU A 460 18.60 17.08 8.65
C LEU A 460 17.85 18.39 8.37
N GLY A 461 17.62 19.19 9.41
CA GLY A 461 16.85 20.43 9.36
C GLY A 461 15.33 20.27 9.26
N LEU A 462 14.80 19.05 9.14
CA LEU A 462 13.37 18.75 9.14
C LEU A 462 12.92 18.06 10.43
N ASP A 463 13.76 17.15 10.93
CA ASP A 463 13.54 16.37 12.13
C ASP A 463 14.70 16.64 13.10
N ASN A 464 14.47 16.54 14.41
CA ASN A 464 15.55 16.71 15.39
C ASN A 464 16.44 15.46 15.48
N ARG A 465 17.59 15.58 16.15
CA ARG A 465 18.64 14.54 16.17
C ARG A 465 18.15 13.25 16.85
N GLU A 466 17.38 13.40 17.93
CA GLU A 466 16.76 12.31 18.66
C GLU A 466 15.76 11.56 17.78
N GLU A 467 14.91 12.28 17.04
CA GLU A 467 13.96 11.70 16.10
C GLU A 467 14.66 10.97 14.96
N ILE A 468 15.72 11.54 14.37
CA ILE A 468 16.51 10.87 13.32
C ILE A 468 17.04 9.51 13.83
N VAL A 469 17.60 9.47 15.04
CA VAL A 469 18.16 8.25 15.62
C VAL A 469 17.07 7.24 16.00
N GLU A 470 15.95 7.72 16.54
CA GLU A 470 14.76 6.88 16.80
C GLU A 470 14.23 6.26 15.52
N GLY A 471 14.14 7.03 14.43
CA GLY A 471 13.72 6.55 13.11
C GLY A 471 14.68 5.50 12.55
N LEU A 472 15.99 5.74 12.63
CA LEU A 472 17.02 4.78 12.19
C LEU A 472 16.93 3.47 12.98
N GLU A 473 16.80 3.55 14.31
CA GLU A 473 16.64 2.37 15.15
C GLU A 473 15.36 1.60 14.82
N PHE A 474 14.25 2.31 14.62
CA PHE A 474 12.99 1.70 14.24
C PHE A 474 13.12 0.96 12.90
N LEU A 475 13.70 1.62 11.89
CA LEU A 475 13.93 1.07 10.57
C LEU A 475 14.86 -0.15 10.60
N LEU A 476 15.98 -0.08 11.32
CA LEU A 476 16.92 -1.20 11.46
C LEU A 476 16.26 -2.42 12.08
N LYS A 477 15.38 -2.25 13.08
CA LYS A 477 14.58 -3.36 13.63
C LYS A 477 13.65 -3.99 12.58
N GLN A 478 13.11 -3.19 11.65
CA GLN A 478 12.25 -3.74 10.56
C GLN A 478 13.06 -4.48 9.50
N ILE A 479 14.29 -4.05 9.26
CA ILE A 479 15.26 -4.71 8.39
C ILE A 479 15.70 -6.03 9.03
N GLU A 480 16.12 -6.01 10.29
CA GLU A 480 16.50 -7.20 11.08
C GLU A 480 15.39 -8.25 11.07
N TYR A 481 14.14 -7.81 11.19
CA TYR A 481 13.00 -8.69 11.15
C TYR A 481 12.88 -9.49 9.84
N ARG A 482 13.10 -8.82 8.71
CA ARG A 482 12.97 -9.39 7.36
C ARG A 482 14.23 -10.15 6.93
N GLN A 483 15.38 -9.73 7.44
CA GLN A 483 16.69 -10.28 7.13
C GLN A 483 17.40 -10.74 8.41
N PRO A 484 16.85 -11.73 9.16
CA PRO A 484 17.32 -12.09 10.50
C PRO A 484 18.70 -12.75 10.52
N LYS A 485 19.20 -13.19 9.37
CA LYS A 485 20.54 -13.77 9.20
C LYS A 485 21.58 -12.76 8.75
N ALA A 486 21.15 -11.57 8.28
CA ALA A 486 22.05 -10.59 7.71
C ALA A 486 22.89 -9.90 8.77
N THR A 487 24.16 -9.67 8.45
CA THR A 487 24.96 -8.68 9.18
C THR A 487 24.43 -7.29 8.85
N LEU A 488 23.87 -6.61 9.85
CA LEU A 488 23.36 -5.25 9.70
C LEU A 488 24.45 -4.22 9.97
N LYS A 489 24.75 -3.41 8.96
CA LYS A 489 25.70 -2.31 9.06
C LYS A 489 24.99 -0.97 8.87
N VAL A 490 25.26 -0.01 9.76
CA VAL A 490 24.75 1.36 9.66
C VAL A 490 25.90 2.32 9.46
N VAL A 491 25.86 3.05 8.35
CA VAL A 491 26.85 4.07 8.03
C VAL A 491 26.44 5.37 8.71
N GLY A 492 27.36 6.00 9.43
CA GLY A 492 27.16 7.37 9.88
C GLY A 492 26.88 8.28 8.68
N LEU A 493 26.09 9.34 8.88
CA LEU A 493 25.81 10.32 7.83
C LEU A 493 27.15 10.84 7.27
N LEU A 494 27.31 10.82 5.95
CA LEU A 494 28.48 11.41 5.30
C LEU A 494 28.48 12.93 5.53
N PRO A 495 29.66 13.56 5.68
CA PRO A 495 29.74 14.99 5.88
C PRO A 495 29.22 15.73 4.65
N ARG A 496 28.56 16.86 4.91
CA ARG A 496 28.03 17.78 3.91
C ARG A 496 28.57 19.17 4.21
N ARG A 497 28.86 19.94 3.16
CA ARG A 497 29.29 21.34 3.24
C ARG A 497 28.42 22.12 4.24
N ASP A 498 29.08 22.83 5.14
CA ASP A 498 28.47 23.71 6.15
C ASP A 498 27.54 23.03 7.17
N LYS A 499 27.56 21.69 7.20
CA LYS A 499 26.77 20.85 8.10
C LYS A 499 27.63 19.87 8.90
N GLU A 500 28.95 19.99 8.85
CA GLU A 500 29.87 19.00 9.42
C GLU A 500 29.65 18.80 10.93
N ALA A 501 29.47 19.89 11.68
CA ALA A 501 29.23 19.82 13.13
C ALA A 501 27.87 19.20 13.49
N GLU A 502 26.83 19.45 12.68
CA GLU A 502 25.50 18.85 12.87
C GLU A 502 25.55 17.34 12.58
N VAL A 503 26.19 16.96 11.47
CA VAL A 503 26.43 15.56 11.08
C VAL A 503 27.22 14.82 12.15
N ASP A 504 28.32 15.38 12.63
CA ASP A 504 29.15 14.81 13.69
C ASP A 504 28.38 14.60 15.00
N ALA A 505 27.51 15.55 15.38
CA ALA A 505 26.65 15.40 16.53
C ALA A 505 25.63 14.26 16.39
N VAL A 506 25.01 14.11 15.22
CA VAL A 506 24.08 13.00 14.95
C VAL A 506 24.82 11.66 14.91
N ASN A 507 25.99 11.60 14.26
CA ASN A 507 26.78 10.38 14.12
C ASN A 507 27.21 9.78 15.46
N ARG A 508 27.56 10.62 16.45
CA ARG A 508 27.80 10.16 17.83
C ARG A 508 26.60 9.45 18.45
N MET A 509 25.38 9.86 18.10
CA MET A 509 24.16 9.23 18.60
C MET A 509 23.83 7.95 17.81
N ILE A 510 24.07 7.94 16.49
CA ILE A 510 23.95 6.75 15.64
C ILE A 510 24.90 5.66 16.13
N GLU A 511 26.16 5.98 16.39
CA GLU A 511 27.16 5.04 16.90
C GLU A 511 26.71 4.40 18.21
N LYS A 512 26.25 5.21 19.18
CA LYS A 512 25.71 4.71 20.45
C LYS A 512 24.50 3.80 20.25
N MET A 513 23.59 4.16 19.34
CA MET A 513 22.42 3.35 19.01
C MET A 513 22.81 2.02 18.37
N ALA A 514 23.77 2.04 17.45
CA ALA A 514 24.28 0.85 16.76
C ALA A 514 24.94 -0.11 17.76
N ILE A 515 25.86 0.39 18.60
CA ILE A 515 26.54 -0.42 19.65
C ILE A 515 25.51 -1.04 20.60
N ARG A 516 24.54 -0.26 21.07
CA ARG A 516 23.49 -0.74 21.98
C ARG A 516 22.67 -1.87 21.39
N ASN A 517 22.39 -1.83 20.09
CA ASN A 517 21.60 -2.83 19.37
C ASN A 517 22.46 -3.88 18.64
N GLN A 518 23.77 -3.91 18.87
CA GLN A 518 24.71 -4.86 18.24
C GLN A 518 24.76 -4.77 16.70
N TYR A 519 24.45 -3.61 16.13
CA TYR A 519 24.65 -3.33 14.71
C TYR A 519 26.09 -2.85 14.48
N THR A 520 26.64 -3.14 13.29
CA THR A 520 27.98 -2.68 12.93
C THR A 520 27.93 -1.21 12.50
N TYR A 521 28.50 -0.32 13.30
CA TYR A 521 28.64 1.09 12.91
C TYR A 521 29.82 1.28 11.97
N ILE A 522 29.61 2.00 10.85
CA ILE A 522 30.66 2.36 9.90
C ILE A 522 30.87 3.87 9.89
N GLU A 523 32.08 4.30 10.22
CA GLU A 523 32.48 5.70 10.19
C GLU A 523 33.21 6.08 8.89
N ALA A 524 32.55 5.87 7.74
CA ALA A 524 33.16 6.13 6.43
C ALA A 524 33.39 7.63 6.17
N GLY A 525 32.58 8.50 6.78
CA GLY A 525 32.62 9.95 6.53
C GLY A 525 33.93 10.64 6.93
N LYS A 526 34.73 10.07 7.85
CA LYS A 526 36.02 10.65 8.28
C LYS A 526 37.02 10.76 7.13
N GLU A 527 36.98 9.84 6.18
CA GLU A 527 37.89 9.84 5.02
C GLU A 527 37.58 10.97 4.02
N LEU A 528 36.45 11.65 4.19
CA LEU A 528 36.03 12.78 3.36
C LEU A 528 36.34 14.14 4.00
N LEU A 529 36.99 14.14 5.18
CA LEU A 529 37.29 15.32 5.95
C LEU A 529 38.80 15.61 5.98
N LYS A 530 39.13 16.90 6.03
CA LYS A 530 40.44 17.41 6.40
C LYS A 530 40.23 18.61 7.34
N ASP A 531 40.87 18.58 8.50
CA ASP A 531 40.76 19.64 9.51
C ASP A 531 39.29 19.96 9.92
N GLY A 532 38.45 18.92 9.96
CA GLY A 532 37.02 19.03 10.32
C GLY A 532 36.11 19.59 9.21
N LYS A 533 36.64 19.81 8.01
CA LYS A 533 35.90 20.29 6.83
C LYS A 533 35.93 19.31 5.68
N ILE A 534 34.89 19.33 4.84
CA ILE A 534 34.87 18.46 3.66
C ILE A 534 36.05 18.77 2.73
N VAL A 535 36.61 17.72 2.15
CA VAL A 535 37.57 17.87 1.04
C VAL A 535 36.77 18.06 -0.24
N GLU A 536 36.57 19.30 -0.65
CA GLU A 536 35.70 19.68 -1.79
C GLU A 536 35.93 18.85 -3.06
N SER A 537 37.18 18.50 -3.38
CA SER A 537 37.52 17.68 -4.55
C SER A 537 36.97 16.25 -4.54
N PHE A 538 36.43 15.78 -3.42
CA PHE A 538 35.79 14.47 -3.28
C PHE A 538 34.28 14.49 -3.52
N PHE A 539 33.69 15.67 -3.75
CA PHE A 539 32.26 15.84 -3.97
C PHE A 539 31.98 16.48 -5.33
N THR A 540 30.76 16.30 -5.84
CA THR A 540 30.28 17.03 -7.02
C THR A 540 29.65 18.37 -6.62
N ASP A 541 28.93 18.41 -5.50
CA ASP A 541 28.17 19.59 -5.05
C ASP A 541 28.37 19.94 -3.56
N GLY A 542 29.23 19.19 -2.85
CA GLY A 542 29.44 19.30 -1.40
C GLY A 542 28.50 18.42 -0.55
N LEU A 543 27.70 17.54 -1.19
CA LEU A 543 26.88 16.50 -0.55
C LEU A 543 27.15 15.13 -1.18
N HIS A 544 27.14 15.04 -2.51
CA HIS A 544 27.30 13.79 -3.24
C HIS A 544 28.79 13.52 -3.50
N PRO A 545 29.36 12.42 -2.98
CA PRO A 545 30.71 12.02 -3.33
C PRO A 545 30.84 11.82 -4.84
N ASN A 546 31.99 12.14 -5.40
CA ASN A 546 32.37 11.73 -6.75
C ASN A 546 33.21 10.44 -6.68
N GLU A 547 33.70 9.97 -7.82
CA GLU A 547 34.58 8.80 -7.95
C GLU A 547 35.73 8.77 -6.92
N LYS A 548 36.40 9.92 -6.68
CA LYS A 548 37.47 10.01 -5.68
C LYS A 548 36.92 9.85 -4.26
N GLY A 549 35.78 10.47 -3.96
CA GLY A 549 35.13 10.37 -2.66
C GLY A 549 34.64 8.95 -2.36
N TYR A 550 33.92 8.32 -3.29
CA TYR A 550 33.48 6.93 -3.13
C TYR A 550 34.66 5.96 -3.01
N SER A 551 35.75 6.18 -3.76
CA SER A 551 36.98 5.39 -3.60
C SER A 551 37.61 5.48 -2.20
N ARG A 552 37.26 6.50 -1.39
CA ARG A 552 37.65 6.58 0.03
C ARG A 552 36.68 5.84 0.95
N THR A 553 35.38 5.92 0.69
CA THR A 553 34.36 5.38 1.60
C THR A 553 34.04 3.90 1.34
N ALA A 554 33.99 3.46 0.09
CA ALA A 554 33.62 2.11 -0.30
C ALA A 554 34.44 1.00 0.38
N PRO A 555 35.78 1.14 0.55
CA PRO A 555 36.58 0.15 1.28
C PRO A 555 36.19 -0.04 2.75
N HIS A 556 35.40 0.86 3.35
CA HIS A 556 34.89 0.72 4.72
C HIS A 556 33.53 0.02 4.76
N LEU A 557 32.75 0.11 3.68
CA LEU A 557 31.43 -0.53 3.59
C LEU A 557 31.56 -2.05 3.47
N ILE A 558 32.55 -2.51 2.70
CA ILE A 558 32.74 -3.93 2.35
C ILE A 558 33.64 -4.72 3.32
N ARG A 559 33.99 -4.15 4.48
CA ARG A 559 34.87 -4.78 5.48
C ARG A 559 34.21 -5.86 6.29
#